data_AF-A0A223KV65-F1
#
_entry.id   AF-A0A223KV65-F1
#
_cell.length_a   1.000
_cell.length_b   1.000
_cell.length_c   1.000
_cell.angle_alpha   90.00
_cell.angle_beta   90.00
_cell.angle_gamma   90.00
#
_symmetry.space_group_name_H-M   'P 1'
#
loop_
_entity.id
_entity.type
_entity.pdbx_description
1 polymer ?
#
loop_
_entity_poly.entity_id
_entity_poly.type
_entity_poly.pdbx_seq_one_letter_code
_entity_poly.pdbx_strand_id
1 'polypeptide(L)'
;MSKDERLFDLELLYASNDEKLKFFQEYTLAHPNFMKVKNEVIKEIKEQNYNIIMVIGPSRIGKSRMLLEIIDEINEEMHKEMSQNQSIIPVSGMELPNPDSRKFNWKDFYKRVLLAMSEEMVDHKVNLNDLMNKKKSKRISPFDSNTSPELRQSLERVF
;
A
#
# COMPACT_ATOMS: atom_id res chain seq x y z
N MET A 1 -12.06 -13.21 33.22
CA MET A 1 -12.24 -11.78 32.92
C MET A 1 -13.23 -11.22 33.92
N SER A 2 -12.78 -10.31 34.78
CA SER A 2 -13.66 -9.60 35.72
C SER A 2 -14.71 -8.79 34.96
N LYS A 3 -15.91 -8.65 35.52
CA LYS A 3 -17.10 -8.12 34.84
C LYS A 3 -17.09 -6.60 34.57
N ASP A 4 -16.02 -5.88 34.91
CA ASP A 4 -16.02 -4.41 34.96
C ASP A 4 -14.84 -3.70 34.27
N GLU A 5 -14.01 -4.39 33.48
CA GLU A 5 -13.01 -3.71 32.64
C GLU A 5 -13.67 -3.20 31.36
N ARG A 6 -14.05 -1.91 31.37
CA ARG A 6 -14.60 -1.22 30.20
C ARG A 6 -13.49 -1.01 29.17
N LEU A 7 -13.82 -1.23 27.90
CA LEU A 7 -12.89 -1.12 26.76
C LEU A 7 -12.71 0.33 26.26
N PHE A 8 -13.26 1.32 26.96
CA PHE A 8 -13.29 2.73 26.57
C PHE A 8 -13.34 3.63 27.80
N ASP A 9 -12.91 4.88 27.65
CA ASP A 9 -12.88 5.89 28.72
C ASP A 9 -14.29 6.36 29.11
N LEU A 10 -14.52 6.61 30.41
CA LEU A 10 -15.75 7.19 30.94
C LEU A 10 -16.08 8.55 30.33
N GLU A 11 -15.06 9.35 29.99
CA GLU A 11 -15.24 10.66 29.38
C GLU A 11 -15.96 10.55 28.02
N LEU A 12 -15.79 9.43 27.31
CA LEU A 12 -16.48 9.15 26.05
C LEU A 12 -18.01 9.07 26.21
N LEU A 13 -18.53 8.72 27.40
CA LEU A 13 -19.98 8.70 27.64
C LEU A 13 -20.60 10.10 27.57
N TYR A 14 -19.82 11.12 27.94
CA TYR A 14 -20.24 12.52 27.94
C TYR A 14 -19.87 13.24 26.64
N ALA A 15 -19.06 12.63 25.78
CA ALA A 15 -18.68 13.15 24.48
C ALA A 15 -19.89 13.26 23.51
N SER A 16 -19.71 14.06 22.47
CA SER A 16 -20.68 14.20 21.38
C SER A 16 -20.91 12.88 20.62
N ASN A 17 -22.01 12.79 19.89
CA ASN A 17 -22.29 11.59 19.08
C ASN A 17 -21.23 11.37 18.00
N ASP A 18 -20.66 12.42 17.43
CA ASP A 18 -19.61 12.33 16.41
C ASP A 18 -18.31 11.77 16.99
N GLU A 19 -17.91 12.20 18.19
CA GLU A 19 -16.73 11.68 18.89
C GLU A 19 -16.90 10.20 19.29
N LYS A 20 -18.09 9.82 19.76
CA LYS A 20 -18.44 8.42 20.02
C LYS A 20 -18.35 7.59 18.76
N LEU A 21 -18.93 8.07 17.66
CA LEU A 21 -18.91 7.37 16.38
C LEU A 21 -17.46 7.16 15.90
N LYS A 22 -16.65 8.21 15.96
CA LYS A 22 -15.22 8.16 15.60
C LYS A 22 -14.47 7.14 16.44
N PHE A 23 -14.65 7.15 17.76
CA PHE A 23 -14.04 6.15 18.64
C PHE A 23 -14.42 4.73 18.21
N PHE A 24 -15.71 4.44 18.00
CA PHE A 24 -16.14 3.09 17.61
C PHE A 24 -15.66 2.68 16.21
N GLN A 25 -15.47 3.63 15.30
CA GLN A 25 -14.93 3.36 13.96
C GLN A 25 -13.43 3.04 14.01
N GLU A 26 -12.68 3.69 14.89
CA GLU A 26 -11.24 3.50 15.06
C GLU A 26 -10.91 2.31 16.00
N TYR A 27 -11.83 2.00 16.92
CA TYR A 27 -11.66 0.94 17.90
C TYR A 27 -11.62 -0.43 17.23
N THR A 28 -10.46 -1.08 17.36
CA THR A 28 -10.26 -2.43 16.84
C THR A 28 -10.35 -3.42 17.99
N LEU A 29 -11.37 -4.28 17.95
CA LEU A 29 -11.46 -5.41 18.86
C LEU A 29 -10.30 -6.36 18.55
N ALA A 30 -9.43 -6.58 19.53
CA ALA A 30 -8.30 -7.51 19.46
C ALA A 30 -8.79 -8.97 19.42
N HIS A 31 -9.44 -9.35 18.32
CA HIS A 31 -9.94 -10.70 18.12
C HIS A 31 -8.75 -11.67 18.02
N PRO A 32 -8.72 -12.80 18.76
CA PRO A 32 -7.56 -13.69 18.81
C PRO A 32 -7.07 -14.14 17.42
N ASN A 33 -8.00 -14.46 16.51
CA ASN A 33 -7.63 -14.85 15.14
C ASN A 33 -7.03 -13.69 14.32
N PHE A 34 -7.47 -12.45 14.57
CA PHE A 34 -6.92 -11.27 13.90
C PHE A 34 -5.46 -11.08 14.32
N MET A 35 -5.19 -11.11 15.63
CA MET A 35 -3.84 -10.99 16.17
C MET A 35 -2.92 -12.11 15.69
N LYS A 36 -3.43 -13.35 15.67
CA LYS A 36 -2.67 -14.50 15.17
C LYS A 36 -2.22 -14.30 13.72
N VAL A 37 -3.15 -13.97 12.83
CA VAL A 37 -2.85 -13.78 11.40
C VAL A 37 -1.93 -12.57 11.18
N LYS A 38 -2.16 -11.47 11.91
CA LYS A 38 -1.29 -10.29 11.83
C LYS A 38 0.16 -10.64 12.17
N ASN A 39 0.37 -11.35 13.28
CA ASN A 39 1.70 -11.75 13.74
C ASN A 39 2.37 -12.74 12.77
N GLU A 40 1.61 -13.66 12.17
CA GLU A 40 2.12 -14.55 11.13
C GLU A 40 2.60 -13.75 9.91
N VAL A 41 1.81 -12.78 9.43
CA VAL A 41 2.21 -11.92 8.30
C VAL A 41 3.47 -11.12 8.61
N ILE A 42 3.54 -10.47 9.78
CA ILE A 42 4.72 -9.68 10.18
C ILE A 42 5.96 -10.56 10.29
N LYS A 43 5.82 -11.75 10.86
CA LYS A 43 6.91 -12.72 10.95
C LYS A 43 7.45 -13.06 9.56
N GLU A 44 6.58 -13.38 8.60
CA GLU A 44 7.01 -13.72 7.24
C GLU A 44 7.65 -12.54 6.50
N ILE A 45 7.16 -11.31 6.72
CA ILE A 45 7.81 -10.08 6.19
C ILE A 45 9.23 -9.95 6.73
N LYS A 46 9.42 -10.14 8.05
CA LYS A 46 10.72 -9.97 8.72
C LYS A 46 11.72 -11.06 8.37
N GLU A 47 11.27 -12.31 8.26
CA GLU A 47 12.13 -13.44 7.92
C GLU A 47 12.54 -13.43 6.44
N GLN A 48 11.86 -12.65 5.59
CA GLN A 48 12.09 -12.58 4.13
C GLN A 48 12.04 -13.95 3.44
N ASN A 49 11.30 -14.91 4.03
CA ASN A 49 11.16 -16.26 3.49
C ASN A 49 10.37 -16.28 2.18
N TYR A 50 9.47 -15.30 1.99
CA TYR A 50 8.53 -15.24 0.87
C TYR A 50 8.53 -13.88 0.20
N ASN A 51 8.54 -13.88 -1.14
CA ASN A 51 8.44 -12.66 -1.95
C ASN A 51 6.99 -12.18 -2.13
N ILE A 52 6.00 -13.03 -1.84
CA ILE A 52 4.57 -12.74 -2.02
C ILE A 52 3.79 -13.32 -0.84
N ILE A 53 3.08 -12.46 -0.11
CA ILE A 53 2.17 -12.85 0.98
C ILE A 53 0.75 -12.46 0.55
N MET A 54 -0.17 -13.43 0.56
CA MET A 54 -1.56 -13.21 0.18
C MET A 54 -2.48 -13.36 1.39
N VAL A 55 -3.16 -12.26 1.76
CA VAL A 55 -4.17 -12.26 2.83
C VAL A 55 -5.57 -12.28 2.20
N ILE A 56 -6.24 -13.43 2.27
CA ILE A 56 -7.53 -13.68 1.61
C ILE A 56 -8.64 -13.85 2.65
N GLY A 57 -9.81 -13.24 2.39
CA GLY A 57 -10.98 -13.41 3.24
C GLY A 57 -12.17 -12.58 2.80
N PRO A 58 -13.36 -12.81 3.36
CA PRO A 58 -14.59 -12.09 2.99
C PRO A 58 -14.48 -10.59 3.28
N SER A 59 -15.32 -9.80 2.60
CA SER A 59 -15.39 -8.35 2.89
C SER A 59 -15.77 -8.10 4.35
N ARG A 60 -15.28 -6.98 4.92
CA ARG A 60 -15.54 -6.53 6.30
C ARG A 60 -15.03 -7.42 7.45
N ILE A 61 -14.16 -8.41 7.19
CA ILE A 61 -13.48 -9.18 8.25
C ILE A 61 -12.27 -8.46 8.86
N GLY A 62 -11.99 -7.22 8.46
CA GLY A 62 -10.90 -6.41 9.02
C GLY A 62 -9.56 -6.49 8.28
N LYS A 63 -9.48 -7.08 7.08
CA LYS A 63 -8.21 -7.16 6.30
C LYS A 63 -7.57 -5.79 6.05
N SER A 64 -8.36 -4.79 5.64
CA SER A 64 -7.85 -3.44 5.42
C SER A 64 -7.33 -2.82 6.72
N ARG A 65 -7.98 -3.11 7.85
CA ARG A 65 -7.52 -2.67 9.17
C ARG A 65 -6.22 -3.37 9.59
N MET A 66 -6.10 -4.67 9.34
CA MET A 66 -4.89 -5.44 9.57
C MET A 66 -3.70 -4.86 8.80
N LEU A 67 -3.90 -4.51 7.52
CA LEU A 67 -2.86 -3.87 6.71
C LEU A 67 -2.40 -2.54 7.32
N LEU A 68 -3.33 -1.70 7.80
CA LEU A 68 -2.99 -0.45 8.47
C LEU A 68 -2.16 -0.69 9.74
N GLU A 69 -2.57 -1.62 10.60
CA GLU A 69 -1.81 -1.94 11.81
C GLU A 69 -0.41 -2.49 11.50
N ILE A 70 -0.26 -3.28 10.44
CA ILE A 70 1.06 -3.78 10.00
C ILE A 70 1.93 -2.62 9.52
N ILE A 71 1.36 -1.69 8.75
CA ILE A 71 2.07 -0.49 8.27
C ILE A 71 2.52 0.37 9.46
N ASP A 72 1.64 0.61 10.43
CA ASP A 72 1.95 1.38 11.63
C ASP A 72 3.09 0.72 12.42
N GLU A 73 3.03 -0.60 12.63
CA GLU A 73 4.07 -1.35 13.34
C GLU A 73 5.43 -1.28 12.62
N ILE A 74 5.46 -1.43 11.28
CA ILE A 74 6.71 -1.32 10.51
C ILE A 74 7.26 0.12 10.56
N ASN A 75 6.39 1.13 10.47
CA ASN A 75 6.80 2.54 10.57
C ASN A 75 7.38 2.87 11.95
N GLU A 76 6.78 2.36 13.02
CA GLU A 76 7.28 2.53 14.38
C GLU A 76 8.67 1.89 14.54
N GLU A 77 8.86 0.68 14.01
CA GLU A 77 10.15 -0.02 14.03
C GLU A 77 11.24 0.71 13.24
N MET A 78 10.88 1.26 12.07
CA MET A 78 11.81 1.95 11.17
C MET A 78 11.98 3.45 11.48
N HIS A 79 11.24 4.00 12.45
CA HIS A 79 11.22 5.43 12.76
C HIS A 79 12.62 6.02 12.94
N LYS A 80 13.52 5.31 13.64
CA LYS A 80 14.89 5.78 13.89
C LYS A 80 15.70 5.88 12.59
N GLU A 81 15.59 4.89 11.72
CA GLU A 81 16.30 4.85 10.44
C GLU A 81 15.78 5.93 9.48
N MET A 82 14.45 6.06 9.40
CA MET A 82 13.79 7.10 8.61
C MET A 82 14.17 8.51 9.08
N SER A 83 14.34 8.72 10.39
CA SER A 83 14.79 9.99 10.96
C SER A 83 16.23 10.35 10.56
N GLN A 84 17.08 9.33 10.33
CA GLN A 84 18.47 9.50 9.91
C GLN A 84 18.60 9.65 8.39
N ASN A 85 17.73 8.99 7.62
CA ASN A 85 17.70 9.04 6.18
C ASN A 85 16.25 9.17 5.66
N GLN A 86 15.88 10.39 5.27
CA GLN A 86 14.55 10.71 4.75
C GLN A 86 14.26 10.05 3.39
N SER A 87 15.26 9.43 2.73
CA SER A 87 15.05 8.69 1.48
C SER A 87 14.53 7.27 1.71
N ILE A 88 14.40 6.81 2.96
CA ILE A 88 13.89 5.48 3.29
C ILE A 88 12.37 5.47 3.19
N ILE A 89 11.84 4.58 2.35
CA ILE A 89 10.41 4.28 2.25
C ILE A 89 10.21 2.89 2.86
N PRO A 90 9.70 2.79 4.12
CA PRO A 90 9.58 1.51 4.83
C PRO A 90 8.51 0.60 4.22
N VAL A 91 7.38 1.19 3.80
CA VAL A 91 6.26 0.49 3.16
C VAL A 91 5.69 1.37 2.06
N SER A 92 5.41 0.78 0.91
CA SER A 92 4.68 1.41 -0.19
C SER A 92 3.59 0.47 -0.67
N GLY A 93 2.44 1.02 -1.01
CA GLY A 93 1.27 0.25 -1.40
C GLY A 93 0.20 1.12 -2.02
N MET A 94 -0.73 0.50 -2.74
CA MET A 94 -1.87 1.17 -3.34
C MET A 94 -3.11 0.27 -3.30
N GLU A 95 -4.27 0.90 -3.25
CA GLU A 95 -5.52 0.22 -3.55
C GLU A 95 -5.78 0.29 -5.06
N LEU A 96 -6.08 -0.86 -5.66
CA LEU A 96 -6.42 -0.91 -7.07
C LEU A 96 -7.91 -0.59 -7.25
N PRO A 97 -8.25 0.44 -8.04
CA PRO A 97 -9.65 0.71 -8.34
C PRO A 97 -10.23 -0.45 -9.15
N ASN A 98 -11.52 -0.70 -8.95
CA ASN A 98 -12.26 -1.59 -9.82
C ASN A 98 -12.18 -1.02 -11.25
N PRO A 99 -11.73 -1.78 -12.26
CA PRO A 99 -11.60 -1.22 -13.59
C PRO A 99 -12.97 -0.85 -14.17
N ASP A 100 -13.12 0.40 -14.62
CA ASP A 100 -14.34 0.90 -15.29
C ASP A 100 -14.67 0.11 -16.58
N SER A 101 -13.65 -0.52 -17.16
CA SER A 101 -13.76 -1.41 -18.31
C SER A 101 -13.54 -2.87 -17.92
N ARG A 102 -14.05 -3.82 -18.70
CA ARG A 102 -13.74 -5.26 -18.49
C ARG A 102 -12.25 -5.62 -18.64
N LYS A 103 -11.41 -4.69 -19.11
CA LYS A 103 -9.98 -4.90 -19.34
C LYS A 103 -9.17 -4.17 -18.29
N PHE A 104 -8.17 -4.86 -17.76
CA PHE A 104 -7.20 -4.29 -16.84
C PHE A 104 -6.29 -3.29 -17.57
N ASN A 105 -6.10 -2.10 -17.01
CA ASN A 105 -5.25 -1.06 -17.57
C ASN A 105 -3.84 -1.13 -16.95
N TRP A 106 -2.92 -1.83 -17.63
CA TRP A 106 -1.53 -1.97 -17.18
C TRP A 106 -0.78 -0.63 -17.08
N LYS A 107 -1.07 0.33 -17.95
CA LYS A 107 -0.42 1.64 -17.92
C LYS A 107 -0.78 2.42 -16.66
N ASP A 108 -2.08 2.44 -16.33
CA ASP A 108 -2.58 3.02 -15.09
C ASP A 108 -2.01 2.29 -13.87
N PHE A 109 -1.97 0.95 -13.90
CA PHE A 109 -1.33 0.15 -12.85
C PHE A 109 0.14 0.56 -12.62
N TYR A 110 0.99 0.55 -13.64
CA TYR A 110 2.41 0.90 -13.48
C TYR A 110 2.59 2.34 -13.01
N LYS A 111 1.79 3.29 -13.53
CA LYS A 111 1.82 4.68 -13.08
C LYS A 111 1.48 4.78 -11.59
N ARG A 112 0.43 4.10 -11.12
CA ARG A 112 0.03 4.12 -9.71
C ARG A 112 1.07 3.47 -8.79
N VAL A 113 1.69 2.37 -9.20
CA VAL A 113 2.79 1.77 -8.43
C VAL A 113 3.93 2.77 -8.26
N LEU A 114 4.39 3.38 -9.34
CA LEU A 114 5.49 4.35 -9.27
C LEU A 114 5.14 5.56 -8.41
N LEU A 115 3.90 6.08 -8.52
CA LEU A 115 3.42 7.16 -7.64
C LEU A 115 3.37 6.73 -6.17
N ALA A 116 2.94 5.51 -5.87
CA ALA A 116 2.96 4.97 -4.51
C ALA A 116 4.39 4.85 -3.96
N MET A 117 5.39 4.67 -4.84
CA MET A 117 6.82 4.67 -4.48
C MET A 117 7.42 6.09 -4.42
N SER A 118 6.59 7.13 -4.44
CA SER A 118 7.03 8.54 -4.44
C SER A 118 7.95 8.92 -5.61
N GLU A 119 7.80 8.27 -6.77
CA GLU A 119 8.48 8.69 -7.99
C GLU A 119 7.85 9.99 -8.52
N GLU A 120 8.61 11.08 -8.57
CA GLU A 120 8.12 12.38 -9.04
C GLU A 120 8.11 12.50 -10.56
N MET A 121 9.01 11.80 -11.26
CA MET A 121 9.23 11.96 -12.71
C MET A 121 8.51 10.89 -13.54
N VAL A 122 7.41 10.32 -13.03
CA VAL A 122 6.64 9.25 -13.70
C VAL A 122 6.18 9.66 -15.10
N ASP A 123 5.72 10.90 -15.25
CA ASP A 123 5.22 11.44 -16.53
C ASP A 123 6.34 11.79 -17.53
N HIS A 124 7.60 11.70 -17.10
CA HIS A 124 8.77 12.02 -17.92
C HIS A 124 9.64 10.79 -18.22
N LYS A 125 9.19 9.57 -17.87
CA LYS A 125 9.91 8.33 -18.16
C LYS A 125 9.97 8.09 -19.68
N VAL A 126 11.16 7.79 -20.19
CA VAL A 126 11.44 7.58 -21.62
C VAL A 126 12.31 6.33 -21.82
N ASN A 127 12.12 5.64 -22.95
CA ASN A 127 12.98 4.52 -23.34
C ASN A 127 14.25 5.06 -24.02
N LEU A 128 15.40 4.95 -23.33
CA LEU A 128 16.68 5.41 -23.84
C LEU A 128 17.13 4.66 -25.11
N ASN A 129 16.84 3.36 -25.22
CA ASN A 129 17.20 2.58 -26.40
C ASN A 129 16.45 3.08 -27.64
N ASP A 130 15.18 3.47 -27.49
CA ASP A 130 14.39 4.02 -28.59
C ASP A 130 14.89 5.41 -28.99
N LEU A 131 15.37 6.22 -28.03
CA LEU A 131 15.98 7.52 -28.30
C LEU A 131 17.32 7.37 -29.04
N MET A 132 18.16 6.42 -28.63
CA MET A 132 19.48 6.17 -29.21
C MET A 132 19.39 5.49 -30.59
N ASN A 133 18.40 4.64 -30.81
CA ASN A 133 18.21 3.90 -32.06
C ASN A 133 17.41 4.65 -33.14
N LYS A 134 17.25 5.99 -33.03
CA LYS A 134 16.56 6.83 -34.03
C LYS A 134 17.28 6.91 -35.39
N LYS A 135 17.41 5.79 -36.09
CA LYS A 135 17.32 5.75 -37.56
C LYS A 135 15.84 5.60 -37.90
N LYS A 136 15.22 6.71 -38.32
CA LYS A 136 13.94 6.79 -39.04
C LYS A 136 12.93 5.67 -38.72
N SER A 137 12.18 5.77 -37.63
CA SER A 137 10.93 5.02 -37.52
C SER A 137 9.82 5.88 -36.95
N LYS A 138 8.62 5.57 -37.42
CA LYS A 138 7.41 6.39 -37.48
C LYS A 138 7.06 7.00 -36.12
N ARG A 139 6.33 8.13 -36.16
CA ARG A 139 5.70 8.80 -35.02
C ARG A 139 4.77 7.82 -34.28
N ILE A 140 5.33 6.92 -33.49
CA ILE A 140 4.58 6.21 -32.46
C ILE A 140 4.27 7.31 -31.45
N SER A 141 2.99 7.64 -31.33
CA SER A 141 2.54 8.59 -30.33
C SER A 141 3.01 8.10 -28.96
N PRO A 142 3.72 8.92 -28.16
CA PRO A 142 4.01 8.61 -26.76
C PRO A 142 2.75 8.34 -25.93
N PHE A 143 1.58 8.64 -26.49
CA PHE A 143 0.26 8.51 -25.90
C PHE A 143 -0.50 7.24 -26.33
N ASP A 144 0.16 6.21 -26.87
CA ASP A 144 -0.51 4.91 -27.05
C ASP A 144 -1.06 4.44 -25.67
N SER A 145 -2.34 4.07 -25.64
CA SER A 145 -3.09 3.84 -24.41
C SER A 145 -2.76 2.51 -23.75
N ASN A 146 -2.15 1.58 -24.50
CA ASN A 146 -1.99 0.18 -24.10
C ASN A 146 -0.54 -0.24 -23.85
N THR A 147 0.43 0.60 -24.17
CA THR A 147 1.85 0.31 -24.02
C THR A 147 2.50 1.41 -23.20
N SER A 148 3.10 1.01 -22.08
CA SER A 148 4.03 1.84 -21.32
C SER A 148 5.25 1.02 -20.89
N PRO A 149 6.06 0.54 -21.86
CA PRO A 149 7.29 -0.17 -21.58
C PRO A 149 8.23 0.61 -20.66
N GLU A 150 8.23 1.94 -20.75
CA GLU A 150 9.05 2.83 -19.94
C GLU A 150 8.69 2.75 -18.45
N LEU A 151 7.38 2.79 -18.15
CA LEU A 151 6.88 2.69 -16.78
C LEU A 151 7.17 1.29 -16.20
N ARG A 152 6.95 0.25 -17.01
CA ARG A 152 7.25 -1.14 -16.62
C ARG A 152 8.74 -1.33 -16.35
N GLN A 153 9.61 -0.91 -17.27
CA GLN A 153 11.07 -1.00 -17.11
C GLN A 153 11.56 -0.18 -15.93
N SER A 154 10.95 1.00 -15.69
CA SER A 154 11.28 1.79 -14.50
C SER A 154 10.97 1.00 -13.24
N LEU A 155 9.81 0.34 -13.17
CA LEU A 155 9.44 -0.49 -12.02
C LEU A 155 10.36 -1.71 -11.86
N GLU A 156 10.68 -2.41 -12.95
CA GLU A 156 11.57 -3.59 -12.94
C GLU A 156 13.01 -3.26 -12.51
N ARG A 157 13.45 -2.00 -12.61
CA ARG A 157 14.78 -1.56 -12.15
C ARG A 157 14.85 -1.17 -10.68
N VAL A 158 13.71 -1.03 -10.00
CA VAL A 158 13.68 -0.69 -8.58
C VAL A 158 13.93 -1.91 -7.69
N PHE A 159 13.72 -3.12 -8.22
CA PHE A 159 13.99 -4.40 -7.56
C PHE A 159 15.23 -5.08 -8.14
#